data_AF-A0A0B5AHQ3-F1
#
_entry.id   AF-A0A0B5AHQ3-F1
#
_cell.length_a   1.000
_cell.length_b   1.000
_cell.length_c   1.000
_cell.angle_alpha   90.00
_cell.angle_beta   90.00
_cell.angle_gamma   90.00
#
_symmetry.space_group_name_H-M   'P 1'
#
loop_
_entity.id
_entity.type
_entity.pdbx_description
1 polymer ?
#
loop_
_entity_poly.entity_id
_entity_poly.type
_entity_poly.pdbx_seq_one_letter_code
_entity_poly.pdbx_strand_id
1 'polypeptide(L)'
;MRGILSTLSLILSILGLSNIISLANSGVIVEMLTFNTAGAAFILLFNLYSALALICAIFGKRDRYRILLLAGSVILIAANLTLTLVGIYGFQQP
;
A
#
# COMPACT_ATOMS: atom_id res chain seq x y z
N MET A 1 -2.64 22.51 10.13
CA MET A 1 -3.00 21.61 9.00
C MET A 1 -1.83 20.75 8.50
N ARG A 2 -0.67 21.32 8.13
CA ARG A 2 0.46 20.53 7.57
C ARG A 2 1.03 19.42 8.48
N GLY A 3 0.98 19.60 9.81
CA GLY A 3 1.36 18.56 10.77
C GLY A 3 0.41 17.35 10.75
N ILE A 4 -0.91 17.62 10.73
CA ILE A 4 -1.96 16.59 10.66
C ILE A 4 -1.80 15.73 9.40
N LEU A 5 -1.52 16.36 8.24
CA LEU A 5 -1.26 15.63 6.99
C LEU A 5 -0.05 14.70 7.09
N SER A 6 1.02 15.13 7.77
CA SER A 6 2.20 14.28 8.00
C SER A 6 1.86 13.08 8.88
N THR A 7 1.06 13.29 9.93
CA THR A 7 0.59 12.20 10.81
C THR A 7 -0.33 11.23 10.05
N LEU A 8 -1.22 11.77 9.22
CA LEU A 8 -2.14 10.97 8.40
C LEU A 8 -1.37 10.11 7.38
N SER A 9 -0.34 10.69 6.73
CA SER A 9 0.56 9.97 5.84
C SER A 9 1.26 8.82 6.56
N LEU A 10 1.73 9.05 7.79
CA LEU A 10 2.38 8.02 8.60
C LEU A 10 1.40 6.88 8.96
N ILE A 11 0.18 7.22 9.40
CA ILE A 11 -0.86 6.22 9.71
C ILE A 11 -1.19 5.38 8.46
N LEU A 12 -1.39 6.03 7.31
CA LEU A 12 -1.69 5.34 6.05
C LEU A 12 -0.52 4.46 5.59
N SER A 13 0.72 4.91 5.79
CA SER A 13 1.92 4.11 5.48
C SER A 13 2.00 2.88 6.37
N ILE A 14 1.71 3.02 7.68
CA ILE A 14 1.68 1.91 8.63
C ILE A 14 0.57 0.91 8.25
N LEU A 15 -0.62 1.39 7.91
CA LEU A 15 -1.73 0.54 7.46
C LEU A 15 -1.38 -0.24 6.19
N GLY A 16 -0.74 0.42 5.21
CA GLY A 16 -0.22 -0.27 4.02
C GLY A 16 0.79 -1.35 4.37
N LEU A 17 1.74 -1.05 5.25
CA LEU A 17 2.78 -1.98 5.70
C LEU A 17 2.21 -3.16 6.49
N SER A 18 1.30 -2.92 7.42
CA SER A 18 0.65 -3.98 8.20
C SER A 18 -0.11 -4.93 7.30
N ASN A 19 -0.76 -4.41 6.25
CA ASN A 19 -1.46 -5.24 5.31
C ASN A 19 -0.49 -6.04 4.41
N ILE A 20 0.70 -5.51 4.06
CA ILE A 20 1.75 -6.27 3.35
C ILE A 20 2.22 -7.44 4.22
N ILE A 21 2.50 -7.17 5.50
CA ILE A 21 2.97 -8.18 6.45
C ILE A 21 1.88 -9.24 6.68
N SER A 22 0.61 -8.81 6.78
CA SER A 22 -0.53 -9.71 6.89
C SER A 22 -0.67 -10.61 5.66
N LEU A 23 -0.49 -10.06 4.46
CA LEU A 23 -0.44 -10.82 3.22
C LEU A 23 0.71 -11.84 3.27
N ALA A 24 1.92 -11.39 3.62
CA ALA A 24 3.13 -12.21 3.66
C ALA A 24 3.03 -13.40 4.63
N ASN A 25 2.43 -13.20 5.81
CA ASN A 25 2.40 -14.19 6.88
C ASN A 25 1.29 -15.22 6.76
N SER A 26 0.18 -14.91 6.09
CA SER A 26 -1.02 -15.73 6.19
C SER A 26 -1.10 -16.86 5.15
N GLY A 27 -0.19 -16.93 4.16
CA GLY A 27 -0.34 -17.86 3.02
C GLY A 27 -1.52 -17.53 2.10
N VAL A 28 -2.38 -16.58 2.51
CA VAL A 28 -3.52 -15.99 1.81
C VAL A 28 -3.08 -15.19 0.57
N ILE A 29 -1.77 -14.99 0.37
CA ILE A 29 -1.22 -14.50 -0.89
C ILE A 29 -1.86 -15.26 -2.06
N VAL A 30 -1.98 -16.58 -1.99
CA VAL A 30 -2.57 -17.35 -3.10
C VAL A 30 -4.08 -17.08 -3.22
N GLU A 31 -4.86 -17.18 -2.13
CA GLU A 31 -6.33 -16.99 -2.18
C GLU A 31 -6.79 -15.56 -2.49
N MET A 32 -6.03 -14.53 -2.09
CA MET A 32 -6.33 -13.14 -2.44
C MET A 32 -5.78 -12.75 -3.82
N LEU A 33 -4.70 -13.39 -4.29
CA LEU A 33 -4.17 -13.15 -5.63
C LEU A 33 -4.87 -13.98 -6.72
N THR A 34 -5.58 -15.06 -6.38
CA THR A 34 -6.39 -15.88 -7.33
C THR A 34 -7.71 -15.25 -7.74
N PHE A 35 -7.92 -13.93 -7.55
CA PHE A 35 -9.09 -13.19 -8.04
C PHE A 35 -10.46 -13.74 -7.62
N ASN A 36 -10.62 -14.16 -6.37
CA ASN A 36 -11.96 -14.09 -5.81
C ASN A 36 -12.35 -12.61 -5.60
N THR A 37 -13.64 -12.26 -5.65
CA THR A 37 -14.11 -10.85 -5.59
C THR A 37 -13.57 -10.08 -4.39
N ALA A 38 -13.30 -10.78 -3.29
CA ALA A 38 -12.66 -10.24 -2.10
C ALA A 38 -11.20 -9.79 -2.32
N GLY A 39 -10.41 -10.51 -3.12
CA GLY A 39 -9.00 -10.20 -3.41
C GLY A 39 -8.83 -8.94 -4.26
N ALA A 40 -9.67 -8.75 -5.27
CA ALA A 40 -9.66 -7.56 -6.11
C ALA A 40 -10.01 -6.28 -5.31
N ALA A 41 -11.01 -6.35 -4.43
CA ALA A 41 -11.36 -5.25 -3.53
C ALA A 41 -10.22 -4.94 -2.54
N PHE A 42 -9.53 -5.98 -2.05
CA PHE A 42 -8.37 -5.83 -1.18
C PHE A 42 -7.24 -5.08 -1.87
N ILE A 43 -6.85 -5.47 -3.08
CA ILE A 43 -5.80 -4.83 -3.89
C ILE A 43 -6.15 -3.36 -4.19
N LEU A 44 -7.42 -3.06 -4.49
CA LEU A 44 -7.89 -1.69 -4.72
C LEU A 44 -7.75 -0.81 -3.47
N LEU A 45 -8.21 -1.28 -2.32
CA LEU A 45 -8.05 -0.57 -1.04
C LEU A 45 -6.58 -0.32 -0.71
N PHE A 46 -5.74 -1.32 -0.99
CA PHE A 46 -4.30 -1.27 -0.79
C PHE A 46 -3.61 -0.15 -1.60
N ASN A 47 -3.95 -0.05 -2.88
CA ASN A 47 -3.47 1.00 -3.77
C ASN A 47 -4.00 2.37 -3.32
N LEU A 48 -5.26 2.44 -2.88
CA LEU A 48 -5.88 3.67 -2.39
C LEU A 48 -5.15 4.22 -1.15
N TYR A 49 -4.86 3.39 -0.15
CA TYR A 49 -4.14 3.82 1.06
C TYR A 49 -2.74 4.33 0.74
N SER A 50 -2.05 3.67 -0.19
CA SER A 50 -0.68 4.02 -0.57
C SER A 50 -0.64 5.33 -1.38
N ALA A 51 -1.62 5.55 -2.26
CA ALA A 51 -1.79 6.81 -2.97
C ALA A 51 -2.15 7.97 -2.03
N LEU A 52 -3.06 7.75 -1.08
CA LEU A 52 -3.41 8.75 -0.06
C LEU A 52 -2.22 9.06 0.86
N ALA A 53 -1.42 8.05 1.23
CA ALA A 53 -0.21 8.25 2.02
C ALA A 53 0.78 9.16 1.29
N LEU A 54 0.97 8.95 -0.01
CA LEU A 54 1.83 9.77 -0.87
C LEU A 54 1.32 11.21 -0.98
N ILE A 55 0.02 11.40 -1.25
CA ILE A 55 -0.60 12.73 -1.33
C ILE A 55 -0.40 13.48 0.00
N CYS A 56 -0.70 12.82 1.11
CA CYS A 56 -0.52 13.40 2.44
C CYS A 56 0.96 13.71 2.75
N ALA A 57 1.91 12.89 2.26
CA ALA A 57 3.34 13.16 2.41
C ALA A 57 3.81 14.38 1.59
N ILE A 58 3.28 14.57 0.38
CA ILE A 58 3.60 15.71 -0.50
C ILE A 58 3.15 17.03 0.12
N PHE A 59 1.91 17.07 0.63
CA PHE A 59 1.33 18.26 1.27
C PHE A 59 1.66 18.38 2.76
N GLY A 60 2.34 17.37 3.32
CA GLY A 60 2.79 17.31 4.69
C GLY A 60 3.87 18.33 5.04
N LYS A 61 4.07 18.52 6.35
CA LYS A 61 5.06 19.45 6.90
C LYS A 61 6.46 19.16 6.33
N ARG A 62 7.19 20.23 5.99
CA ARG A 62 8.51 20.15 5.35
C ARG A 62 9.60 19.90 6.41
N ASP A 63 9.57 18.72 7.01
CA ASP A 63 10.53 18.27 8.03
C ASP A 63 11.44 17.16 7.47
N ARG A 64 12.57 16.83 8.14
CA ARG A 64 13.48 15.75 7.72
C ARG A 64 12.74 14.42 7.49
N TYR A 65 11.70 14.16 8.28
CA TYR A 65 10.87 12.97 8.18
C TYR A 65 9.96 12.92 6.94
N ARG A 66 9.75 14.06 6.26
CA ARG A 66 8.95 14.09 5.02
C ARG A 66 9.59 13.29 3.90
N ILE A 67 10.92 13.34 3.78
CA ILE A 67 11.65 12.59 2.75
C ILE A 67 11.52 11.09 3.01
N LEU A 68 11.63 10.67 4.28
CA LEU A 68 11.38 9.30 4.70
C LEU A 68 9.94 8.84 4.40
N LEU A 69 8.94 9.68 4.71
CA LEU A 69 7.54 9.38 4.40
C LEU A 69 7.27 9.27 2.90
N LEU A 70 7.87 10.14 2.09
CA LEU A 70 7.79 10.09 0.63
C LEU A 70 8.42 8.81 0.10
N ALA A 71 9.67 8.51 0.49
CA ALA A 71 10.36 7.29 0.08
C ALA A 71 9.59 6.03 0.49
N GLY A 72 9.10 5.98 1.73
CA GLY A 72 8.27 4.88 2.23
C GLY A 72 6.98 4.70 1.43
N SER A 73 6.29 5.79 1.13
CA SER A 73 5.06 5.76 0.31
C SER A 73 5.33 5.25 -1.10
N VAL A 74 6.44 5.67 -1.72
CA VAL A 74 6.85 5.21 -3.06
C VAL A 74 7.18 3.71 -3.05
N ILE A 75 7.93 3.24 -2.04
CA ILE A 75 8.26 1.81 -1.89
C ILE A 75 6.98 0.98 -1.70
N LEU A 76 6.04 1.46 -0.89
CA LEU A 76 4.73 0.83 -0.69
C LEU A 76 3.95 0.72 -2.01
N ILE A 77 3.89 1.79 -2.80
CA ILE A 77 3.24 1.77 -4.12
C ILE A 77 3.93 0.78 -5.07
N ALA A 78 5.27 0.74 -5.09
CA ALA A 78 6.01 -0.20 -5.92
C ALA A 78 5.76 -1.66 -5.52
N ALA A 79 5.75 -1.95 -4.22
CA ALA A 79 5.40 -3.27 -3.69
C ALA A 79 3.96 -3.65 -4.09
N ASN A 80 3.01 -2.71 -4.00
CA ASN A 80 1.62 -2.95 -4.40
C ASN A 80 1.47 -3.28 -5.86
N LEU A 81 2.10 -2.50 -6.74
CA LEU A 81 2.08 -2.73 -8.17
C LEU A 81 2.64 -4.11 -8.50
N THR A 82 3.72 -4.50 -7.83
CA THR A 82 4.31 -5.84 -7.99
C THR A 82 3.34 -6.93 -7.56
N LEU A 83 2.72 -6.81 -6.39
CA LEU A 83 1.70 -7.76 -5.91
C LEU A 83 0.48 -7.82 -6.83
N THR A 84 0.05 -6.66 -7.35
CA THR A 84 -1.07 -6.56 -8.28
C THR A 84 -0.74 -7.27 -9.60
N LEU A 85 0.48 -7.10 -10.12
CA LEU A 85 0.93 -7.79 -11.33
C LEU A 85 1.05 -9.31 -11.11
N VAL A 86 1.59 -9.74 -9.97
CA VAL A 86 1.64 -11.18 -9.63
C VAL A 86 0.24 -11.75 -9.47
N GLY A 87 -0.70 -11.00 -8.90
CA GLY A 87 -2.11 -11.41 -8.85
C GLY A 87 -2.73 -11.54 -10.22
N ILE A 88 -2.56 -10.50 -11.05
CA ILE A 88 -3.15 -10.45 -12.38
C ILE A 88 -2.61 -11.53 -13.30
N TYR A 89 -1.29 -11.68 -13.36
CA TYR A 89 -0.63 -12.52 -14.38
C TYR A 89 -0.16 -13.87 -13.84
N GLY A 90 0.09 -13.99 -12.53
CA GLY A 90 0.59 -15.21 -11.90
C GLY A 90 -0.49 -16.28 -11.67
N PHE A 91 -1.75 -15.87 -11.54
CA PHE A 91 -2.89 -16.77 -11.28
C PHE A 91 -3.91 -16.82 -12.42
N GLN A 92 -3.53 -16.31 -13.60
CA GLN A 92 -4.37 -16.31 -14.80
C GLN A 92 -4.44 -17.66 -15.52
N GLN A 93 -3.75 -18.70 -15.05
CA GLN A 93 -3.83 -20.04 -15.61
C GLN A 93 -4.58 -20.99 -14.66
N PRO A 94 -5.64 -21.69 -15.14
CA PRO A 94 -6.37 -22.68 -14.36
C PRO A 94 -5.55 -23.95 -14.07
#